data_AF-A0A1F1F8G2-F1
#
_entry.id   AF-A0A1F1F8G2-F1
#
_cell.length_a   1.000
_cell.length_b   1.000
_cell.length_c   1.000
_cell.angle_alpha   90.00
_cell.angle_beta   90.00
_cell.angle_gamma   90.00
#
_symmetry.space_group_name_H-M   'P 1'
#
loop_
_entity.id
_entity.type
_entity.pdbx_description
1 polymer ?
#
loop_
_entity_poly.entity_id
_entity_poly.type
_entity_poly.pdbx_seq_one_letter_code
_entity_poly.pdbx_strand_id
1 'polypeptide(L)' 'MRSERHQWIGSVRWTPKGGKATTYEMHLGESINIDGLGTVTLLAVNPPPLIPEDKDGGWTTRVHVVLDPGLHWCEPWDPC' A
#
# COMPACT_ATOMS: atom_id res chain seq x y z
N MET A 1 2.77 -4.75 -7.98
CA MET A 1 1.60 -5.65 -7.83
C MET A 1 1.87 -6.90 -8.65
N ARG A 2 1.62 -8.09 -8.09
CA ARG A 2 1.66 -9.35 -8.83
C ARG A 2 0.51 -10.27 -8.37
N SER A 3 0.16 -11.25 -9.21
CA SER A 3 -0.71 -12.36 -8.82
C SER A 3 0.12 -13.62 -8.69
N GLU A 4 -0.03 -14.34 -7.58
CA GLU A 4 0.62 -15.62 -7.33
C GLU A 4 -0.39 -16.59 -6.75
N ARG A 5 -0.54 -17.78 -7.34
CA ARG A 5 -1.49 -18.83 -6.91
C ARG A 5 -2.93 -18.31 -6.69
N HIS A 6 -3.42 -17.46 -7.59
CA HIS A 6 -4.75 -16.82 -7.52
C HIS A 6 -4.93 -15.82 -6.36
N GLN A 7 -3.84 -15.36 -5.74
CA GLN A 7 -3.86 -14.28 -4.76
C GLN A 7 -3.13 -13.05 -5.29
N TRP A 8 -3.66 -11.88 -4.94
CA TRP A 8 -3.03 -10.61 -5.27
C TRP A 8 -2.09 -10.17 -4.16
N ILE A 9 -0.87 -9.81 -4.57
CA ILE A 9 0.19 -9.31 -3.69
C ILE A 9 0.48 -7.85 -4.08
N GLY A 10 0.23 -6.95 -3.12
CA GLY A 10 0.63 -5.56 -3.16
C GLY A 10 1.98 -5.36 -2.47
N SER A 11 2.62 -4.23 -2.74
CA SER A 11 3.83 -3.83 -2.02
C SER A 11 3.74 -2.38 -1.57
N VAL A 12 4.10 -2.15 -0.30
CA VAL A 12 4.17 -0.82 0.32
C VAL A 12 5.63 -0.51 0.60
N ARG A 13 6.08 0.63 0.08
CA ARG A 13 7.41 1.16 0.37
C ARG A 13 7.29 2.26 1.41
N TRP A 14 7.88 2.05 2.58
CA TRP A 14 7.89 3.01 3.67
C TRP A 14 9.30 3.53 3.91
N THR A 15 9.44 4.84 4.08
CA THR A 15 10.70 5.50 4.44
C THR A 15 10.46 6.33 5.69
N PRO A 16 10.82 5.86 6.89
CA PRO A 16 10.70 6.67 8.09
C PRO A 16 11.67 7.86 8.02
N LYS A 17 11.31 8.96 8.71
CA LYS A 17 12.12 10.18 8.72
C LYS A 17 13.55 9.89 9.24
N GLY A 18 14.55 10.17 8.43
CA GLY A 18 15.96 9.89 8.74
C GLY A 18 16.36 8.41 8.69
N GLY A 19 15.46 7.51 8.26
CA GLY A 19 15.72 6.08 8.15
C GLY A 19 15.89 5.59 6.71
N LYS A 20 16.03 4.26 6.56
CA LYS A 20 16.14 3.60 5.26
C LYS A 20 14.77 3.13 4.78
N ALA A 21 14.55 3.21 3.47
CA ALA A 21 13.35 2.69 2.85
C ALA A 21 13.27 1.17 3.00
N THR A 22 12.12 0.67 3.45
CA THR A 22 11.82 -0.77 3.52
C THR A 22 10.59 -1.07 2.68
N THR A 23 10.60 -2.20 1.97
CA THR A 23 9.46 -2.66 1.17
C THR A 23 8.81 -3.84 1.88
N TYR A 24 7.50 -3.76 2.05
CA TYR A 24 6.68 -4.79 2.64
C TYR A 24 5.77 -5.37 1.57
N GLU A 25 5.60 -6.68 1.58
CA GLU A 25 4.62 -7.37 0.74
C GLU A 25 3.39 -7.69 1.58
N MET A 26 2.22 -7.60 0.95
CA MET A 26 0.94 -7.78 1.61
C MET A 26 -0.05 -8.44 0.66
N HIS A 27 -0.75 -9.45 1.17
CA HIS A 27 -1.82 -10.13 0.45
C HIS A 27 -3.10 -9.29 0.51
N LEU A 28 -3.97 -9.43 -0.50
CA LEU A 28 -5.27 -8.75 -0.49
C LEU A 28 -6.08 -9.14 0.75
N GLY A 29 -6.55 -8.15 1.51
CA GLY A 29 -7.27 -8.33 2.77
C GLY A 29 -6.37 -8.46 4.00
N GLU A 30 -5.04 -8.57 3.83
CA GLU A 30 -4.10 -8.65 4.94
C GLU A 30 -3.83 -7.27 5.56
N SER A 31 -3.63 -7.27 6.88
CA SER A 31 -3.13 -6.15 7.66
C SER A 31 -1.71 -6.45 8.16
N ILE A 32 -0.77 -5.54 7.91
CA ILE A 32 0.61 -5.62 8.40
C ILE A 32 0.93 -4.43 9.31
N ASN A 33 1.78 -4.64 10.30
CA ASN A 33 2.33 -3.56 11.11
C ASN A 33 3.67 -3.11 10.53
N ILE A 34 3.80 -1.80 10.34
CA ILE A 34 5.02 -1.16 9.84
C ILE A 34 5.53 -0.19 10.92
N ASP A 35 6.72 -0.47 11.43
CA ASP A 35 7.34 0.33 12.48
C ASP A 35 7.46 1.81 12.07
N GLY A 36 6.92 2.69 12.92
CA GLY A 36 6.94 4.14 12.72
C GLY A 36 5.93 4.65 11.69
N LEU A 37 5.02 3.80 11.22
CA LEU A 37 3.85 4.18 10.42
C LEU A 37 2.55 3.74 11.10
N GLY A 38 2.47 2.47 11.49
CA GLY A 38 1.28 1.84 12.05
C GLY A 38 0.77 0.65 11.25
N THR A 39 -0.52 0.38 11.34
CA THR A 39 -1.15 -0.78 10.66
C THR A 39 -1.62 -0.40 9.27
N VAL A 40 -1.20 -1.15 8.26
CA VAL A 40 -1.59 -0.95 6.86
C VAL A 40 -2.33 -2.17 6.36
N THR A 41 -3.51 -1.97 5.75
CA THR A 41 -4.36 -3.04 5.21
C THR A 41 -4.55 -2.91 3.70
N LEU A 42 -4.39 -4.00 2.96
CA LEU A 42 -4.64 -4.03 1.51
C LEU A 42 -6.14 -4.18 1.25
N LEU A 43 -6.82 -3.10 0.88
CA LEU A 43 -8.27 -3.15 0.68
C LEU A 43 -8.68 -3.65 -0.70
N ALA A 44 -8.03 -3.13 -1.74
CA ALA A 44 -8.40 -3.45 -3.12
C ALA A 44 -7.21 -3.33 -4.06
N VAL A 45 -7.23 -4.16 -5.09
CA VAL A 45 -6.32 -4.13 -6.22
C VAL A 45 -7.14 -4.04 -7.50
N ASN A 46 -6.61 -3.33 -8.48
CA ASN A 46 -7.22 -3.23 -9.80
C ASN A 46 -6.17 -3.62 -10.85
N PRO A 47 -6.04 -4.93 -11.14
CA PRO A 47 -5.03 -5.41 -12.06
C PRO A 47 -5.29 -4.96 -13.50
N PRO A 48 -4.26 -4.99 -14.37
CA PRO A 48 -4.48 -4.82 -15.80
C PRO A 48 -5.48 -5.86 -16.31
N PRO A 49 -6.36 -5.48 -17.24
CA PRO A 49 -7.29 -6.43 -17.84
C PRO A 49 -6.52 -7.51 -18.61
N LEU A 50 -7.08 -8.71 -18.65
CA LEU A 50 -6.49 -9.84 -19.40
C LEU A 50 -6.62 -9.64 -20.92
N ILE A 51 -7.61 -8.84 -21.34
CA ILE A 51 -7.87 -8.52 -22.75
C ILE A 51 -7.24 -7.14 -23.03
N PRO A 52 -6.21 -7.03 -23.90
CA PRO A 52 -5.48 -5.78 -24.14
C PRO A 52 -6.31 -4.63 -24.72
N GLU A 53 -7.45 -4.96 -25.35
CA GLU A 53 -8.39 -4.00 -25.94
C GLU A 53 -9.27 -3.33 -24.88
N ASP A 54 -9.35 -3.94 -23.69
CA ASP A 54 -10.04 -3.39 -22.54
C ASP A 54 -9.13 -2.37 -21.86
N LYS A 55 -9.63 -1.14 -21.72
CA LYS A 55 -8.86 -0.03 -21.13
C LYS A 55 -9.16 0.18 -19.65
N ASP A 56 -10.13 -0.55 -19.11
CA ASP A 56 -10.53 -0.46 -17.72
C ASP A 56 -9.69 -1.42 -16.87
N GLY A 57 -8.71 -0.86 -16.17
CA GLY A 57 -7.84 -1.61 -15.26
C GLY A 57 -6.41 -1.06 -15.25
N GLY A 58 -5.54 -1.69 -14.49
CA GLY A 58 -4.12 -1.31 -14.42
C GLY A 58 -3.82 -0.04 -13.63
N TRP A 59 -4.82 0.54 -12.93
CA TRP A 59 -4.64 1.69 -12.04
C TRP A 59 -4.94 1.36 -10.57
N THR A 60 -3.92 1.59 -9.75
CA THR A 60 -3.88 1.72 -8.28
C THR A 60 -4.28 0.56 -7.36
N THR A 61 -3.73 0.67 -6.15
CA THR A 61 -3.99 -0.13 -4.96
C THR A 61 -4.69 0.77 -3.94
N ARG A 62 -5.75 0.28 -3.28
CA ARG A 62 -6.35 0.98 -2.14
C ARG A 62 -5.83 0.38 -0.85
N VAL A 63 -5.38 1.25 0.04
CA VAL A 63 -4.91 0.88 1.37
C VAL A 63 -5.70 1.62 2.44
N HIS A 64 -5.90 0.96 3.57
CA HIS A 64 -6.31 1.61 4.81
C HIS A 64 -5.08 1.71 5.72
N VAL A 65 -4.83 2.88 6.28
CA VAL A 65 -3.70 3.14 7.18
C VAL A 65 -4.25 3.62 8.52
N VAL A 66 -3.94 2.88 9.58
CA VAL A 66 -4.16 3.30 10.96
C VAL A 66 -2.79 3.69 11.51
N LEU A 67 -2.61 4.98 11.78
CA LEU A 67 -1.33 5.51 12.24
C LEU A 67 -1.00 5.07 13.67
N ASP A 68 0.28 4.89 13.96
CA ASP A 68 0.74 4.72 15.35
C ASP A 68 0.33 5.93 16.23
N PRO A 69 0.09 5.72 17.54
CA PRO A 69 -0.25 6.81 18.44
C PRO A 69 0.77 7.96 18.41
N GLY A 70 0.27 9.20 18.29
CA GLY A 70 1.10 10.42 18.22
C GLY A 70 1.56 10.80 16.81
N LEU A 71 1.33 9.95 15.81
CA LEU A 71 1.51 10.31 14.40
C LEU A 71 0.26 10.99 13.84
N HIS A 72 0.48 11.85 12.85
CA HIS A 72 -0.57 12.50 12.08
C HIS A 72 -0.10 12.67 10.64
N TRP A 73 -1.06 12.83 9.74
CA TRP A 73 -0.76 13.19 8.36
C TRP A 73 -0.18 14.61 8.33
N CYS A 74 0.93 14.79 7.62
CA CYS A 74 1.44 16.12 7.35
C CYS A 74 0.42 16.89 6.52
N GLU A 75 0.15 18.13 6.90
CA GLU A 75 -0.68 18.99 6.06
C GLU A 75 0.13 19.42 4.83
N PRO A 76 -0.50 19.58 3.65
CA PRO A 76 0.22 19.93 2.42
C PRO A 76 1.05 21.23 2.52
N TRP A 77 0.67 22.12 3.43
CA TRP A 77 1.33 23.42 3.66
C TRP A 77 2.23 23.45 4.90
N ASP A 78 2.23 22.41 5.73
CA ASP A 78 3.12 22.26 6.89
C ASP A 78 3.77 20.86 6.85
N PRO A 79 4.81 20.69 6.01
CA PRO A 79 5.45 19.40 5.83
C PRO A 79 6.26 19.02 7.08
N CYS A 80 5.91 17.87 7.66
CA CYS A 80 6.83 17.09 8.48
C CYS A 80 7.90 16.40 7.62
#